data_AF-A0A7S7J025-F1
#
_entry.id   AF-A0A7S7J025-F1
#
_cell.length_a   1.000
_cell.length_b   1.000
_cell.length_c   1.000
_cell.angle_alpha   90.00
_cell.angle_beta   90.00
_cell.angle_gamma   90.00
#
_symmetry.space_group_name_H-M   'P 1'
#
loop_
_entity.id
_entity.type
_entity.pdbx_description
1 polymer ?
#
loop_
_entity_poly.entity_id
_entity_poly.type
_entity_poly.pdbx_seq_one_letter_code
_entity_poly.pdbx_strand_id
1 'polypeptide(L)'
;MKKNILILLSLVPVVTGYILNLTLLIPGLGLLLYYLIPCVTLFFWFYLGSKYSKIAWNIIQATIIGNGIGLISLIAYFWQFWGCNDDNRNMLIAGVSQYFVANTNLLTAKFAIIFESQANSISLISVTSMQLFGLFLMVIIFMSGYVFGKVRGKTKPSLRDSDYKL
;
A
#
# COMPACT_ATOMS: atom_id res chain seq x y z
N MET A 1 -15.55 -6.95 -11.88
CA MET A 1 -15.28 -7.55 -10.55
C MET A 1 -16.33 -7.05 -9.59
N LYS A 2 -16.80 -7.90 -8.67
CA LYS A 2 -17.76 -7.51 -7.63
C LYS A 2 -17.09 -6.57 -6.62
N LYS A 3 -17.85 -5.65 -6.01
CA LYS A 3 -17.33 -4.68 -5.01
C LYS A 3 -16.62 -5.37 -3.84
N ASN A 4 -17.20 -6.44 -3.30
CA ASN A 4 -16.64 -7.15 -2.14
C ASN A 4 -15.26 -7.75 -2.42
N ILE A 5 -15.03 -8.24 -3.66
CA ILE A 5 -13.72 -8.77 -4.06
C ILE A 5 -12.69 -7.65 -4.11
N LEU A 6 -13.08 -6.47 -4.61
CA LEU A 6 -12.17 -5.31 -4.65
C LEU A 6 -11.75 -4.88 -3.24
N ILE A 7 -12.71 -4.83 -2.30
CA ILE A 7 -12.42 -4.56 -0.89
C ILE A 7 -11.51 -5.63 -0.30
N LEU A 8 -11.78 -6.92 -0.53
CA LEU A 8 -10.91 -7.98 -0.02
C LEU A 8 -9.47 -7.88 -0.55
N LEU A 9 -9.33 -7.50 -1.82
CA LEU A 9 -8.02 -7.30 -2.45
C LEU A 9 -7.25 -6.09 -1.89
N SER A 10 -7.88 -5.19 -1.13
CA SER A 10 -7.16 -4.12 -0.43
C SER A 10 -6.28 -4.64 0.73
N LEU A 11 -6.46 -5.90 1.13
CA LEU A 11 -5.62 -6.59 2.12
C LEU A 11 -4.30 -7.13 1.53
N VAL A 12 -4.16 -7.18 0.21
CA VAL A 12 -2.97 -7.75 -0.45
C VAL A 12 -1.66 -7.10 0.02
N PRO A 13 -1.53 -5.76 0.19
CA PRO A 13 -0.32 -5.15 0.73
C PRO A 13 0.05 -5.64 2.13
N VAL A 14 -0.94 -5.93 2.98
CA VAL A 14 -0.68 -6.51 4.32
C VAL A 14 -0.14 -7.93 4.20
N VAL A 15 -0.78 -8.77 3.38
CA VAL A 15 -0.36 -10.17 3.18
C VAL A 15 1.04 -10.22 2.59
N THR A 16 1.30 -9.44 1.55
CA THR A 16 2.62 -9.37 0.89
C THR A 16 3.68 -8.75 1.79
N GLY A 17 3.33 -7.78 2.64
CA GLY A 17 4.25 -7.21 3.62
C GLY A 17 4.63 -8.20 4.71
N TYR A 18 3.70 -9.04 5.15
CA TYR A 18 3.99 -10.16 6.04
C TYR A 18 4.93 -11.18 5.36
N ILE A 19 4.63 -11.59 4.12
CA ILE A 19 5.48 -12.50 3.35
C ILE A 19 6.89 -11.91 3.18
N LEU A 20 6.98 -10.62 2.83
CA LEU A 20 8.25 -9.91 2.71
C LEU A 20 9.08 -9.99 4.00
N ASN A 21 8.44 -9.82 5.16
CA ASN A 21 9.13 -9.96 6.45
C ASN A 21 9.69 -11.39 6.65
N LEU A 22 8.91 -12.42 6.30
CA LEU A 22 9.39 -13.82 6.34
C LEU A 22 10.58 -14.06 5.42
N THR A 23 10.66 -13.37 4.27
CA THR A 23 11.79 -13.54 3.35
C THR A 23 13.13 -13.10 3.94
N LEU A 24 13.12 -12.17 4.91
CA LEU A 24 14.33 -11.75 5.63
C LEU A 24 14.94 -12.87 6.49
N LEU A 25 14.15 -13.90 6.80
CA LEU A 25 14.59 -15.06 7.59
C LEU A 25 15.22 -16.17 6.73
N ILE A 26 15.20 -16.04 5.40
CA ILE A 26 15.67 -17.08 4.46
C ILE A 26 16.91 -16.57 3.71
N PRO A 27 18.12 -17.04 4.06
CA PRO A 27 19.35 -16.64 3.38
C PRO A 27 19.32 -16.97 1.87
N GLY A 28 19.88 -16.09 1.04
CA GLY A 28 19.99 -16.27 -0.42
C GLY A 28 18.70 -15.97 -1.18
N LEU A 29 17.69 -16.84 -1.06
CA LEU A 29 16.38 -16.66 -1.71
C LEU A 29 15.65 -15.40 -1.25
N GLY A 30 15.85 -15.01 0.02
CA GLY A 30 15.28 -13.80 0.59
C GLY A 30 15.65 -12.54 -0.18
N LEU A 31 16.87 -12.44 -0.72
CA LEU A 31 17.33 -11.23 -1.42
C LEU A 31 16.55 -10.99 -2.71
N LEU A 32 16.34 -12.01 -3.54
CA LEU A 32 15.59 -11.87 -4.79
C LEU A 32 14.13 -11.49 -4.51
N LEU A 33 13.49 -12.19 -3.56
CA LEU A 33 12.10 -11.92 -3.19
C LEU A 33 11.93 -10.54 -2.54
N TYR A 34 12.93 -10.09 -1.78
CA TYR A 34 12.94 -8.78 -1.15
C TYR A 34 12.82 -7.63 -2.17
N TYR A 35 13.35 -7.79 -3.38
CA TYR A 35 13.17 -6.81 -4.46
C TYR A 35 11.91 -7.08 -5.29
N LEU A 36 11.61 -8.34 -5.60
CA LEU A 36 10.52 -8.68 -6.51
C LEU A 36 9.14 -8.43 -5.91
N ILE A 37 8.92 -8.80 -4.65
CA ILE A 37 7.62 -8.68 -3.96
C ILE A 37 7.15 -7.20 -3.95
N PRO A 38 7.96 -6.22 -3.49
CA PRO A 38 7.63 -4.80 -3.62
C PRO A 38 7.17 -4.37 -5.00
N CYS A 39 7.92 -4.72 -6.05
CA CYS A 39 7.59 -4.33 -7.42
C CYS A 39 6.22 -4.89 -7.87
N VAL A 40 5.98 -6.18 -7.60
CA VAL A 40 4.71 -6.84 -7.91
C VAL A 40 3.56 -6.21 -7.13
N THR A 41 3.74 -5.94 -5.84
CA THR A 41 2.73 -5.31 -4.99
C THR A 41 2.37 -3.92 -5.48
N LEU A 42 3.36 -3.09 -5.83
CA LEU A 42 3.10 -1.73 -6.34
C LEU A 42 2.37 -1.75 -7.69
N PHE A 43 2.78 -2.63 -8.61
CA PHE A 43 2.07 -2.81 -9.88
C PHE A 43 0.64 -3.30 -9.67
N PHE A 44 0.45 -4.27 -8.77
CA PHE A 44 -0.87 -4.76 -8.39
C PHE A 44 -1.71 -3.63 -7.78
N TRP A 45 -1.14 -2.76 -6.95
CA TRP A 45 -1.84 -1.65 -6.32
C TRP A 45 -2.34 -0.63 -7.35
N PHE A 46 -1.50 -0.29 -8.32
CA PHE A 46 -1.90 0.50 -9.49
C PHE A 46 -3.04 -0.18 -10.26
N TYR A 47 -2.89 -1.48 -10.56
CA TYR A 47 -3.92 -2.24 -11.26
C TYR A 47 -5.24 -2.25 -10.48
N LEU A 48 -5.22 -2.44 -9.16
CA LEU A 48 -6.39 -2.44 -8.31
C LEU A 48 -7.10 -1.08 -8.34
N GLY A 49 -6.35 0.02 -8.24
CA GLY A 49 -6.88 1.37 -8.44
C GLY A 49 -7.64 1.51 -9.78
N SER A 50 -7.08 0.97 -10.86
CA SER A 50 -7.72 0.97 -12.19
C SER A 50 -9.03 0.16 -12.26
N LYS A 51 -9.21 -0.82 -11.37
CA LYS A 51 -10.47 -1.57 -11.25
C LYS A 51 -11.50 -0.82 -10.43
N TYR A 52 -11.06 -0.09 -9.41
CA TYR A 52 -11.92 0.79 -8.62
C TYR A 52 -12.54 1.91 -9.46
N SER A 53 -11.89 2.39 -10.52
CA SER A 53 -12.49 3.42 -11.39
C SER A 53 -13.60 2.93 -12.30
N LYS A 54 -13.81 1.61 -12.39
CA LYS A 54 -14.87 0.97 -13.18
C LYS A 54 -16.15 0.71 -12.39
N ILE A 55 -16.14 0.95 -11.08
CA ILE A 55 -17.33 0.88 -10.23
C ILE A 55 -17.85 2.29 -9.95
N ALA A 56 -19.07 2.40 -9.42
CA ALA A 56 -19.77 3.67 -9.20
C ALA A 56 -19.21 4.55 -8.07
N TRP A 57 -17.99 4.30 -7.59
CA TRP A 57 -17.35 5.15 -6.58
C TRP A 57 -16.63 6.31 -7.24
N ASN A 58 -16.64 7.47 -6.58
CA ASN A 58 -15.77 8.57 -6.96
C ASN A 58 -14.33 8.33 -6.46
N ILE A 59 -13.38 9.14 -6.91
CA ILE A 59 -11.96 8.94 -6.59
C ILE A 59 -11.68 9.00 -5.09
N ILE A 60 -12.33 9.91 -4.36
CA ILE A 60 -12.12 10.10 -2.92
C ILE A 60 -12.60 8.85 -2.18
N GLN A 61 -13.82 8.40 -2.44
CA GLN A 61 -14.38 7.17 -1.87
C GLN A 61 -13.52 5.95 -2.19
N ALA A 62 -13.08 5.81 -3.44
CA ALA A 62 -12.24 4.71 -3.87
C ALA A 62 -10.89 4.71 -3.13
N THR A 63 -10.26 5.88 -2.98
CA THR A 63 -8.97 6.02 -2.28
C THR A 63 -9.09 5.71 -0.80
N ILE A 64 -10.14 6.21 -0.13
CA ILE A 64 -10.39 5.94 1.31
C ILE A 64 -10.65 4.44 1.52
N ILE A 65 -11.50 3.82 0.71
CA ILE A 65 -11.81 2.38 0.86
C ILE A 65 -10.59 1.53 0.50
N GLY A 66 -9.89 1.86 -0.58
CA GLY A 66 -8.71 1.13 -1.06
C GLY A 66 -7.54 1.18 -0.07
N ASN A 67 -7.31 2.33 0.57
CA ASN A 67 -6.21 2.52 1.52
C ASN A 67 -6.67 2.51 3.00
N GLY A 68 -7.93 2.15 3.26
CA GLY A 68 -8.51 2.19 4.61
C GLY A 68 -7.75 1.32 5.61
N ILE A 69 -7.33 0.12 5.18
CA ILE A 69 -6.48 -0.75 5.99
C ILE A 69 -5.12 -0.11 6.27
N GLY A 70 -4.54 0.63 5.32
CA GLY A 70 -3.32 1.39 5.54
C GLY A 70 -3.48 2.49 6.59
N LEU A 71 -4.61 3.21 6.56
CA LEU A 71 -4.95 4.21 7.58
C LEU A 71 -5.13 3.60 8.96
N ILE A 72 -5.86 2.48 9.07
CA ILE A 72 -6.04 1.75 10.33
C ILE A 72 -4.69 1.25 10.85
N SER A 73 -3.84 0.73 9.95
CA SER A 73 -2.49 0.26 10.27
C SER A 73 -1.62 1.41 10.81
N LEU A 74 -1.69 2.60 10.19
CA LEU A 74 -0.97 3.77 10.66
C LEU A 74 -1.44 4.23 12.05
N ILE A 75 -2.75 4.25 12.31
CA ILE A 75 -3.30 4.58 13.63
C ILE A 75 -2.81 3.58 14.68
N ALA A 76 -2.86 2.28 14.37
CA ALA A 76 -2.35 1.23 15.25
C ALA A 76 -0.84 1.38 15.52
N TYR A 77 -0.06 1.76 14.50
CA TYR A 77 1.36 2.04 14.64
C TYR A 77 1.61 3.20 15.61
N PHE A 78 0.94 4.34 15.43
CA PHE A 78 1.09 5.48 16.34
C PHE A 78 0.69 5.11 17.77
N TRP A 79 -0.40 4.37 17.94
CA TRP A 79 -0.79 3.90 19.26
C TRP A 79 0.30 3.04 19.91
N GLN A 80 0.87 2.06 19.20
CA GLN A 80 1.84 1.13 19.78
C GLN A 80 3.24 1.72 20.00
N PHE A 81 3.69 2.65 19.13
CA PHE A 81 5.05 3.17 19.18
C PHE A 81 5.18 4.55 19.84
N TRP A 82 4.11 5.35 19.84
CA TRP A 82 4.10 6.68 20.45
C TRP A 82 3.15 6.78 21.65
N GLY A 83 2.08 5.97 21.71
CA GLY A 83 1.09 5.99 22.78
C GLY A 83 1.34 5.00 23.92
N CYS A 84 2.24 4.04 23.74
CA CYS A 84 2.56 3.01 24.73
C CYS A 84 4.07 3.00 25.05
N ASN A 85 4.40 2.81 26.33
CA ASN A 85 5.76 2.47 26.75
C ASN A 85 6.11 1.05 26.32
N ASP A 86 7.40 0.73 26.23
CA ASP A 86 7.89 -0.56 25.74
C ASP A 86 7.31 -1.75 26.53
N ASP A 87 7.14 -1.62 27.85
CA ASP A 87 6.58 -2.67 28.72
C ASP A 87 5.11 -3.02 28.41
N ASN A 88 4.35 -2.06 27.86
CA ASN A 88 2.93 -2.20 27.58
C ASN A 88 2.65 -2.42 26.08
N ARG A 89 3.69 -2.47 25.24
CA ARG A 89 3.54 -2.62 23.79
C ARG A 89 3.09 -4.04 23.45
N ASN A 90 2.00 -4.14 22.70
CA ASN A 90 1.58 -5.40 22.11
C ASN A 90 2.40 -5.64 20.81
N MET A 91 3.38 -6.54 20.89
CA MET A 91 4.28 -6.86 19.77
C MET A 91 3.56 -7.36 18.52
N LEU A 92 2.42 -8.04 18.67
CA LEU A 92 1.64 -8.51 17.52
C LEU A 92 0.99 -7.34 16.78
N ILE A 93 0.35 -6.43 17.50
CA ILE A 93 -0.26 -5.24 16.89
C ILE A 93 0.83 -4.35 16.27
N ALA A 94 1.94 -4.15 16.99
CA ALA A 94 3.07 -3.35 16.53
C ALA A 94 3.73 -3.93 15.27
N GLY A 95 3.81 -5.26 15.14
CA GLY A 95 4.32 -5.92 13.93
C GLY A 95 3.34 -5.79 12.76
N VAL A 96 2.06 -6.14 12.98
CA VAL A 96 1.03 -6.14 11.94
C VAL A 96 0.76 -4.73 11.39
N SER A 97 0.81 -3.71 12.25
CA SER A 97 0.57 -2.31 11.87
C SER A 97 1.55 -1.79 10.82
N GLN A 98 2.68 -2.46 10.62
CA GLN A 98 3.71 -2.05 9.68
C GLN A 98 3.59 -2.75 8.32
N TYR A 99 2.84 -3.85 8.21
CA TYR A 99 2.86 -4.71 7.02
C TYR A 99 2.26 -4.05 5.77
N PHE A 100 1.24 -3.20 5.92
CA PHE A 100 0.62 -2.54 4.76
C PHE A 100 1.63 -1.77 3.90
N VAL A 101 2.54 -1.03 4.55
CA VAL A 101 3.55 -0.20 3.86
C VAL A 101 4.91 -0.89 3.74
N ALA A 102 5.10 -2.09 4.30
CA ALA A 102 6.40 -2.78 4.30
C ALA A 102 6.96 -2.97 2.88
N ASN A 103 6.09 -3.18 1.90
CA ASN A 103 6.45 -3.28 0.48
C ASN A 103 7.05 -2.00 -0.11
N THR A 104 6.97 -0.86 0.60
CA THR A 104 7.53 0.42 0.16
C THR A 104 8.86 0.75 0.85
N ASN A 105 9.27 -0.05 1.85
CA ASN A 105 10.41 0.25 2.71
C ASN A 105 11.72 0.45 1.93
N LEU A 106 11.93 -0.29 0.85
CA LEU A 106 13.09 -0.10 -0.04
C LEU A 106 13.19 1.32 -0.63
N LEU A 107 12.04 1.94 -0.91
CA LEU A 107 11.96 3.28 -1.47
C LEU A 107 11.99 4.34 -0.36
N THR A 108 11.29 4.07 0.76
CA THR A 108 11.13 5.03 1.85
C THR A 108 12.34 5.08 2.79
N ALA A 109 13.12 4.00 2.91
CA ALA A 109 14.33 3.96 3.72
C ALA A 109 15.36 5.02 3.31
N LYS A 110 15.45 5.35 2.01
CA LYS A 110 16.32 6.43 1.52
C LYS A 110 15.96 7.79 2.09
N PHE A 111 14.67 8.05 2.32
CA PHE A 111 14.20 9.27 2.96
C PHE A 111 14.40 9.22 4.47
N ALA A 112 14.34 8.04 5.07
CA ALA A 112 14.56 7.82 6.49
C ALA A 112 15.97 8.23 6.93
N ILE A 113 16.99 8.01 6.09
CA ILE A 113 18.38 8.41 6.34
C ILE A 113 18.50 9.92 6.62
N ILE A 114 17.63 10.75 6.05
CA ILE A 114 17.63 12.22 6.25
C ILE A 114 17.28 12.59 7.70
N PHE A 115 16.55 11.72 8.40
CA PHE A 115 16.10 11.93 9.78
C PHE A 115 17.00 11.23 10.81
N GLU A 116 18.04 10.50 10.38
CA GLU A 116 19.00 9.88 11.28
C GLU A 116 20.02 10.91 11.79
N SER A 117 20.19 10.94 13.12
CA SER A 117 21.19 11.78 13.78
C SER A 117 22.52 11.05 13.99
N GLN A 118 22.55 9.72 13.90
CA GLN A 118 23.75 8.90 14.10
C GLN A 118 23.93 7.88 12.96
N ALA A 119 25.19 7.61 12.62
CA ALA A 119 25.51 6.56 11.66
C ALA A 119 25.18 5.17 12.25
N ASN A 120 24.55 4.32 11.45
CA ASN A 120 24.17 2.94 11.78
C ASN A 120 23.09 2.74 12.86
N SER A 121 22.32 3.79 13.22
CA SER A 121 21.08 3.64 14.00
C SER A 121 19.85 3.77 13.11
N ILE A 122 18.73 3.18 13.53
CA ILE A 122 17.41 3.50 13.00
C ILE A 122 16.58 4.05 14.15
N SER A 123 16.33 5.36 14.12
CA SER A 123 15.53 6.05 15.13
C SER A 123 14.02 5.80 14.93
N LEU A 124 13.25 5.97 16.01
CA LEU A 124 11.77 5.90 15.95
C LEU A 124 11.20 6.93 14.95
N ILE A 125 11.82 8.12 14.86
CA ILE A 125 11.42 9.18 13.94
C ILE A 125 11.56 8.68 12.50
N SER A 126 12.68 8.05 12.16
CA SER A 126 12.94 7.51 10.83
C SER A 126 11.96 6.41 10.42
N VAL A 127 11.67 5.45 11.31
CA VAL A 127 10.67 4.40 11.03
C VAL A 127 9.28 5.03 10.86
N THR A 128 8.93 6.00 11.70
CA THR A 128 7.65 6.72 11.60
C THR A 128 7.53 7.47 10.27
N SER A 129 8.60 8.14 9.83
CA SER A 129 8.67 8.78 8.51
C SER A 129 8.48 7.76 7.38
N MET A 130 9.09 6.58 7.47
CA MET A 130 8.89 5.51 6.49
C MET A 130 7.43 5.06 6.42
N GLN A 131 6.73 4.98 7.56
CA GLN A 131 5.30 4.64 7.58
C GLN A 131 4.45 5.69 6.86
N LEU A 132 4.72 6.97 7.12
CA LEU A 132 3.99 8.09 6.49
C LEU A 132 4.25 8.17 4.98
N PHE A 133 5.53 8.16 4.56
CA PHE A 133 5.88 8.20 3.14
C PHE A 133 5.42 6.95 2.40
N GLY A 134 5.45 5.79 3.07
CA GLY A 134 4.96 4.54 2.50
C GLY A 134 3.47 4.59 2.22
N LEU A 135 2.67 5.07 3.17
CA LEU A 135 1.23 5.24 2.97
C LEU A 135 0.94 6.28 1.88
N PHE A 136 1.66 7.39 1.87
CA PHE A 136 1.52 8.43 0.85
C PHE A 136 1.82 7.88 -0.56
N LEU A 137 2.89 7.10 -0.71
CA LEU A 137 3.24 6.44 -1.97
C LEU A 137 2.14 5.46 -2.41
N MET A 138 1.61 4.64 -1.49
CA MET A 138 0.52 3.72 -1.77
C MET A 138 -0.73 4.45 -2.26
N VAL A 139 -1.07 5.59 -1.65
CA VAL A 139 -2.18 6.45 -2.06
C VAL A 139 -1.94 7.01 -3.47
N ILE A 140 -0.74 7.52 -3.76
CA ILE A 140 -0.39 8.03 -5.10
C ILE A 140 -0.54 6.93 -6.16
N ILE A 141 0.10 5.77 -5.95
CA ILE A 141 0.09 4.67 -6.92
C ILE A 141 -1.33 4.19 -7.19
N PHE A 142 -2.15 4.07 -6.15
CA PHE A 142 -3.56 3.70 -6.28
C PHE A 142 -4.34 4.74 -7.09
N MET A 143 -4.18 6.03 -6.77
CA MET A 143 -4.85 7.12 -7.49
C MET A 143 -4.42 7.20 -8.95
N SER A 144 -3.13 7.04 -9.25
CA SER A 144 -2.63 6.97 -10.63
C SER A 144 -3.30 5.84 -11.39
N GLY A 145 -3.43 4.67 -10.77
CA GLY A 145 -4.16 3.53 -11.32
C GLY A 145 -5.62 3.84 -11.59
N TYR A 146 -6.29 4.47 -10.61
CA TYR A 146 -7.69 4.89 -10.72
C TYR A 146 -7.90 5.84 -11.90
N VAL A 147 -7.11 6.91 -11.98
CA VAL A 147 -7.18 7.91 -13.06
C VAL A 147 -6.94 7.25 -14.41
N PHE A 148 -5.91 6.41 -14.52
CA PHE A 148 -5.62 5.65 -15.74
C PHE A 148 -6.80 4.78 -16.20
N GLY A 149 -7.40 4.04 -15.27
CA GLY A 149 -8.58 3.22 -15.57
C GLY A 149 -9.79 4.05 -16.01
N LYS A 150 -9.96 5.26 -15.46
CA LYS A 150 -11.04 6.18 -15.84
C LYS A 150 -10.84 6.75 -17.25
N VAL A 151 -9.62 7.15 -17.58
CA VAL A 151 -9.25 7.68 -18.91
C VAL A 151 -9.45 6.60 -19.98
N ARG A 152 -8.95 5.38 -19.76
CA ARG A 152 -9.15 4.25 -20.69
C ARG A 152 -10.59 3.78 -20.81
N GLY A 153 -11.41 4.00 -19.79
CA GLY A 153 -12.85 3.68 -19.83
C GLY A 153 -13.64 4.62 -20.73
N LYS A 154 -13.22 5.89 -20.85
CA LYS A 154 -13.87 6.89 -21.71
C LYS A 154 -13.52 6.71 -23.20
N THR A 155 -12.38 6.11 -23.52
CA THR A 155 -11.89 5.95 -24.91
C THR A 155 -12.39 4.70 -25.62
N LYS A 156 -13.13 3.80 -24.94
CA LYS A 156 -13.88 2.75 -25.65
C LYS A 156 -15.22 3.34 -26.09
N PRO A 157 -15.47 3.53 -27.40
CA PRO A 157 -16.80 3.90 -27.84
C PRO A 157 -17.78 2.81 -27.38
N SER A 158 -18.93 3.27 -26.87
CA SER A 158 -20.13 2.47 -26.75
C SER A 158 -20.41 1.88 -28.14
N LEU A 159 -20.14 0.58 -28.34
CA LEU A 159 -20.56 -0.18 -29.52
C LEU A 159 -22.10 -0.37 -29.55
N ARG A 160 -22.86 0.47 -28.82
CA ARG A 160 -24.31 0.38 -28.69
C ARG A 160 -25.05 1.49 -29.43
N ASP A 161 -24.33 2.48 -29.95
CA ASP A 161 -24.92 3.65 -30.61
C ASP A 161 -24.80 3.62 -32.15
N SER A 162 -24.22 2.55 -32.74
CA SER A 162 -24.10 2.40 -34.20
C SER A 162 -25.28 1.66 -34.86
N ASP A 163 -26.14 0.99 -34.09
CA ASP A 163 -27.08 -0.01 -34.64
C ASP A 163 -28.50 0.54 -34.89
N TYR A 164 -28.72 1.86 -34.83
CA TYR A 164 -30.03 2.49 -35.08
C TYR A 164 -30.01 3.58 -36.16
N LYS A 165 -29.08 3.52 -37.11
CA LYS A 165 -29.13 4.35 -38.31
C LYS A 165 -29.09 3.48 -39.56
N LEU A 166 -30.23 2.90 -39.92
CA LEU A 166 -30.60 2.53 -41.28
C LEU A 166 -32.14 2.55 -41.38
#